data_AF-A0A1Q3M6D8-F1
#
_entry.id   AF-A0A1Q3M6D8-F1
#
_cell.length_a   1.000
_cell.length_b   1.000
_cell.length_c   1.000
_cell.angle_alpha   90.00
_cell.angle_beta   90.00
_cell.angle_gamma   90.00
#
_symmetry.space_group_name_H-M   'P 1'
#
loop_
_entity.id
_entity.type
_entity.pdbx_description
1 polymer ?
#
loop_
_entity_poly.entity_id
_entity_poly.type
_entity_poly.pdbx_seq_one_letter_code
_entity_poly.pdbx_strand_id
1 'polypeptide(L)'
;MSNRIKDAIKKAGYTQEEFAGKMGISRVGLSQLLRSPSYPTLEKIAAALDVPMWQLFIEEVQPNQNVITCPKCGTKLEVKEKE
;
A
#
# COMPACT_ATOMS: atom_id res chain seq x y z
N MET A 1 -12.68 -4.18 2.47
CA MET A 1 -11.31 -3.80 2.87
C MET A 1 -10.29 -4.54 1.99
N SER A 2 -10.48 -4.61 0.66
CA SER A 2 -10.15 -5.87 -0.03
C SER A 2 -9.21 -5.81 -1.24
N ASN A 3 -8.58 -4.68 -1.57
CA ASN A 3 -7.67 -4.64 -2.75
C ASN A 3 -6.42 -3.76 -2.57
N ARG A 4 -5.96 -3.49 -1.34
CA ARG A 4 -4.82 -2.59 -1.05
C ARG A 4 -3.53 -2.98 -1.79
N ILE A 5 -3.27 -4.29 -1.85
CA ILE A 5 -2.12 -4.83 -2.57
C ILE A 5 -2.27 -4.63 -4.08
N LYS A 6 -3.49 -4.68 -4.64
CA LYS A 6 -3.71 -4.39 -6.06
C LYS A 6 -3.43 -2.92 -6.38
N ASP A 7 -3.77 -2.02 -5.47
CA ASP A 7 -3.43 -0.60 -5.62
C ASP A 7 -1.92 -0.36 -5.47
N ALA A 8 -1.25 -1.06 -4.56
CA ALA A 8 0.21 -1.02 -4.45
C ALA A 8 0.90 -1.50 -5.74
N ILE A 9 0.42 -2.59 -6.35
CA ILE A 9 0.90 -3.10 -7.64
C ILE A 9 0.72 -2.05 -8.75
N LYS A 10 -0.45 -1.40 -8.82
CA LYS A 10 -0.71 -0.32 -9.79
C LYS A 10 0.17 0.91 -9.56
N LYS A 11 0.38 1.32 -8.31
CA LYS A 11 1.24 2.46 -7.94
C LYS A 11 2.71 2.20 -8.28
N ALA A 12 3.13 0.95 -8.21
CA ALA A 12 4.45 0.51 -8.67
C ALA A 12 4.58 0.43 -10.20
N GLY A 13 3.51 0.74 -10.97
CA GLY A 13 3.52 0.76 -12.42
C GLY A 13 3.26 -0.59 -13.09
N TYR A 14 2.82 -1.60 -12.33
CA TYR A 14 2.54 -2.93 -12.88
C TYR A 14 1.05 -3.17 -13.09
N THR A 15 0.70 -3.89 -14.15
CA THR A 15 -0.58 -4.57 -14.22
C THR A 15 -0.58 -5.84 -13.37
N GLN A 16 -1.76 -6.34 -13.01
CA GLN A 16 -1.87 -7.62 -12.26
C GLN A 16 -1.32 -8.81 -13.06
N GLU A 17 -1.39 -8.75 -14.39
CA GLU A 17 -0.88 -9.80 -15.27
C GLU A 17 0.64 -9.77 -15.34
N GLU A 18 1.24 -8.60 -15.51
CA GLU A 18 2.71 -8.44 -15.49
C GLU A 18 3.29 -8.80 -14.13
N PHE A 19 2.64 -8.37 -13.04
CA PHE A 19 3.10 -8.71 -11.69
C PHE A 19 2.96 -10.20 -11.40
N ALA A 20 1.88 -10.84 -11.85
CA ALA A 20 1.74 -12.30 -11.76
C ALA A 20 2.86 -13.02 -12.54
N GLY A 21 3.17 -12.54 -13.75
CA GLY A 21 4.29 -13.03 -14.55
C GLY A 21 5.64 -12.85 -13.85
N LYS A 22 5.90 -11.69 -13.24
CA LYS A 22 7.09 -11.41 -12.43
C LYS A 22 7.22 -12.36 -11.23
N MET A 23 6.10 -12.72 -10.62
CA MET A 23 6.01 -13.66 -9.51
C MET A 23 6.03 -15.14 -9.93
N GLY A 24 6.05 -15.43 -11.24
CA GLY A 24 6.02 -16.79 -11.78
C GLY A 24 4.70 -17.54 -11.54
N ILE A 25 3.59 -16.82 -11.34
CA ILE A 25 2.27 -17.37 -11.07
C ILE A 25 1.23 -16.91 -12.10
N SER A 26 0.10 -17.60 -12.17
CA SER A 26 -1.01 -17.14 -13.00
C SER A 26 -1.75 -15.96 -12.36
N ARG A 27 -2.42 -15.14 -13.17
CA ARG A 27 -3.30 -14.05 -12.69
C ARG A 27 -4.37 -14.55 -11.70
N VAL A 28 -4.90 -15.75 -11.94
CA VAL A 28 -5.88 -16.40 -11.04
C VAL A 28 -5.21 -16.81 -9.73
N GLY A 29 -4.00 -17.37 -9.78
CA GLY A 29 -3.19 -17.69 -8.59
C GLY A 29 -2.87 -16.45 -7.76
N LEU A 30 -2.48 -15.35 -8.41
CA LEU A 30 -2.30 -14.06 -7.73
C LEU A 30 -3.61 -13.62 -7.07
N SER A 31 -4.74 -13.69 -7.78
CA SER A 31 -6.04 -13.30 -7.23
C SER A 31 -6.45 -14.13 -6.00
N GLN A 32 -6.11 -15.42 -5.96
CA GLN A 32 -6.32 -16.29 -4.80
C GLN A 32 -5.40 -15.91 -3.64
N LEU A 33 -4.12 -15.66 -3.89
CA LEU A 33 -3.17 -15.19 -2.88
C LEU A 33 -3.60 -13.85 -2.27
N LEU A 34 -4.15 -12.94 -3.07
CA LEU A 34 -4.63 -11.64 -2.60
C LEU A 34 -5.92 -11.73 -1.77
N ARG A 35 -6.69 -12.82 -1.88
CA ARG A 35 -7.92 -13.02 -1.12
C ARG A 35 -7.66 -13.33 0.36
N SER A 36 -6.58 -14.04 0.65
CA SER A 36 -6.13 -14.34 2.02
C SER A 36 -4.61 -14.48 2.02
N PRO A 37 -3.87 -13.36 1.92
CA PRO A 37 -2.44 -13.40 1.85
C PRO A 37 -1.86 -13.84 3.20
N SER A 38 -1.00 -14.85 3.19
CA SER A 38 -0.20 -15.25 4.34
C SER A 38 1.00 -14.32 4.53
N TYR A 39 1.58 -14.28 5.73
CA TYR A 39 2.78 -13.47 6.00
C TYR A 39 3.92 -13.70 4.97
N PRO A 40 4.30 -14.95 4.63
CA PRO A 40 5.32 -15.19 3.61
C PRO A 40 4.92 -14.71 2.21
N THR A 41 3.62 -14.70 1.91
CA THR A 41 3.11 -14.19 0.63
C THR A 41 3.24 -12.68 0.56
N LEU A 42 2.92 -11.97 1.65
CA LEU A 42 3.06 -10.52 1.75
C LEU A 42 4.53 -10.09 1.63
N GLU A 43 5.44 -10.81 2.28
CA GLU A 43 6.87 -10.56 2.20
C GLU A 43 7.40 -10.72 0.76
N LYS A 44 7.01 -11.80 0.08
CA LYS A 44 7.36 -12.00 -1.34
C LYS A 44 6.79 -10.91 -2.25
N ILE A 45 5.56 -10.48 -1.99
CA ILE A 45 4.93 -9.40 -2.76
C ILE A 45 5.67 -8.08 -2.54
N ALA A 46 6.01 -7.75 -1.29
CA ALA A 46 6.77 -6.55 -0.94
C ALA A 46 8.15 -6.55 -1.62
N ALA A 47 8.87 -7.69 -1.55
CA ALA A 47 10.16 -7.87 -2.21
C ALA A 47 10.06 -7.77 -3.74
N ALA A 48 9.02 -8.35 -4.36
CA ALA A 48 8.82 -8.27 -5.80
C ALA A 48 8.43 -6.86 -6.29
N LEU A 49 7.80 -6.06 -5.41
CA LEU A 49 7.48 -4.66 -5.65
C LEU A 49 8.63 -3.71 -5.29
N ASP A 50 9.71 -4.22 -4.68
CA ASP A 50 10.82 -3.43 -4.13
C ASP A 50 10.36 -2.32 -3.18
N VAL A 51 9.36 -2.64 -2.35
CA VAL A 51 8.82 -1.73 -1.33
C VAL A 51 8.86 -2.40 0.04
N PRO A 52 9.00 -1.63 1.12
CA PRO A 52 8.93 -2.22 2.44
C PRO A 52 7.52 -2.74 2.74
N MET A 53 7.43 -3.81 3.54
CA MET A 53 6.16 -4.52 3.79
C MET A 53 5.03 -3.63 4.32
N TRP A 54 5.35 -2.62 5.15
CA TRP A 54 4.36 -1.69 5.69
C TRP A 54 3.69 -0.84 4.60
N GLN A 55 4.34 -0.62 3.45
CA GLN A 55 3.80 0.11 2.30
C GLN A 55 2.54 -0.57 1.75
N LEU A 56 2.41 -1.90 1.88
CA LEU A 56 1.22 -2.65 1.49
C LEU A 56 -0.01 -2.32 2.36
N PHE A 57 0.21 -1.67 3.51
CA PHE A 57 -0.79 -1.37 4.53
C PHE A 57 -0.97 0.12 4.81
N ILE A 58 -0.37 1.01 4.03
CA ILE A 58 -0.65 2.45 4.11
C ILE A 58 -1.95 2.72 3.35
N GLU A 59 -2.97 3.23 4.04
CA GLU A 59 -4.00 4.03 3.36
C GLU A 59 -3.33 5.34 3.01
N GLU A 60 -3.39 5.73 1.73
CA GLU A 60 -2.87 6.99 1.19
C GLU A 60 -2.64 8.00 2.30
N VAL A 61 -1.37 8.25 2.65
CA VAL A 61 -1.04 9.42 3.45
C VAL A 61 -1.53 10.56 2.57
N GLN A 62 -2.71 11.09 2.89
CA GLN A 62 -3.23 12.21 2.15
C GLN A 62 -2.12 13.25 2.18
N PRO A 63 -1.58 13.68 1.03
CA PRO A 63 -0.47 14.64 1.01
C PRO A 63 -0.85 15.97 1.68
N ASN A 64 -2.14 16.17 2.00
CA ASN A 64 -2.69 17.39 2.56
C ASN A 64 -3.18 17.21 4.01
N GLN A 65 -2.34 16.69 4.90
CA GLN A 65 -2.58 16.89 6.32
C GLN A 65 -1.44 17.70 6.93
N ASN A 66 -1.37 18.98 6.53
CA ASN A 66 -0.88 20.05 7.40
C ASN A 66 -1.69 20.14 8.72
N VAL A 67 -2.60 19.19 8.98
CA VAL A 67 -3.51 19.16 10.11
C VAL A 67 -2.94 18.26 11.19
N ILE A 68 -2.33 18.85 12.21
CA ILE A 68 -1.86 18.15 13.42
C ILE A 68 -3.00 18.15 14.44
N THR A 69 -3.35 16.98 14.99
CA THR A 69 -4.33 16.91 16.08
C THR A 69 -3.62 17.05 17.42
N CYS A 70 -3.99 18.05 18.22
CA CYS A 70 -3.42 18.27 19.54
C CYS A 70 -3.76 17.08 20.49
N PRO A 71 -2.76 16.38 21.05
CA PRO A 71 -2.99 15.22 21.91
C PRO A 71 -3.60 15.59 23.28
N LYS A 72 -3.60 16.88 23.65
CA LYS A 72 -4.13 17.36 24.93
C LYS A 72 -5.61 17.76 24.85
N CYS A 73 -6.06 18.33 23.74
CA CYS A 73 -7.41 18.90 23.61
C CYS A 73 -8.16 18.50 22.33
N GLY A 74 -7.53 17.74 21.43
CA GLY A 74 -8.15 17.27 20.19
C GLY A 74 -8.29 18.32 19.08
N THR A 75 -7.76 19.53 19.28
CA THR A 75 -7.82 20.60 18.28
C THR A 75 -6.99 20.26 17.05
N LYS A 76 -7.60 20.40 15.87
CA LYS A 76 -6.95 20.27 14.55
C LYS A 76 -6.19 21.57 14.22
N LEU A 77 -4.89 21.48 13.98
CA LEU A 77 -3.99 22.62 13.74
C LEU A 77 -3.49 22.57 12.30
N GLU A 78 -3.82 23.57 11.47
CA GLU A 78 -3.21 23.72 10.15
C GLU A 78 -1.83 24.39 10.24
N VAL A 79 -0.80 23.69 9.76
CA VAL A 79 0.57 24.20 9.59
C VAL A 79 0.62 24.96 8.27
N LYS A 80 1.14 26.20 8.29
CA LYS A 80 1.46 26.98 7.10
C LYS A 80 2.96 27.27 7.10
N GLU A 81 3.59 27.21 5.93
CA GLU A 81 4.96 27.71 5.78
C GLU A 81 4.98 29.20 6.12
N LYS A 82 5.99 29.62 6.88
CA LYS A 82 6.17 31.03 7.25
C LYS A 82 6.87 31.71 6.07
N GLU A 83 6.16 32.60 5.37
CA GLU A 83 6.75 33.57 4.43
C GLU A 83 7.75 34.49 5.13
#